data_AF-A0AAX3SGL2-F1
#
_entry.id   AF-A0AAX3SGL2-F1
#
_cell.length_a   1.000
_cell.length_b   1.000
_cell.length_c   1.000
_cell.angle_alpha   90.00
_cell.angle_beta   90.00
_cell.angle_gamma   90.00
#
_symmetry.space_group_name_H-M   'P 1'
#
loop_
_entity.id
_entity.type
_entity.pdbx_description
1 polymer ?
#
loop_
_entity_poly.entity_id
_entity_poly.type
_entity_poly.pdbx_seq_one_letter_code
_entity_poly.pdbx_strand_id
1 'polypeptide(L)'
;MDRGIKDEGFVRHALDIAKNEDGRWIANQSCFNGASDSELQPAVHAALVTSVSIYVERYKWDEAEIRKALEAKTIGQARALVDRLSGSIPRGDAQG
;
A
#
# COMPACT_ATOMS: atom_id res chain seq x y z
N MET A 1 0.57 -28.95 15.18
CA MET A 1 1.42 -27.89 14.59
C MET A 1 0.97 -26.60 15.24
N ASP A 2 1.78 -26.06 16.14
CA ASP A 2 1.38 -24.94 16.97
C ASP A 2 1.24 -23.68 16.11
N ARG A 3 0.11 -22.98 16.20
CA ARG A 3 -0.19 -21.83 15.33
C ARG A 3 0.68 -20.60 15.66
N GLY A 4 1.32 -20.61 16.83
CA GLY A 4 1.93 -19.46 17.52
C GLY A 4 2.73 -18.46 16.67
N ILE A 5 3.51 -18.90 15.68
CA ILE A 5 4.32 -18.01 14.82
C ILE A 5 4.09 -18.21 13.32
N LYS A 6 3.19 -19.11 12.93
CA LYS A 6 3.05 -19.51 11.51
C LYS A 6 2.46 -18.37 10.68
N ASP A 7 1.42 -17.72 11.22
CA ASP A 7 0.72 -16.62 10.55
C ASP A 7 1.67 -15.41 10.38
N GLU A 8 2.39 -15.04 11.44
CA GLU A 8 3.42 -13.98 11.40
C GLU A 8 4.55 -14.32 10.42
N GLY A 9 5.09 -15.55 10.51
CA GLY A 9 6.18 -16.00 9.65
C GLY A 9 5.83 -15.96 8.16
N PHE A 10 4.59 -16.30 7.79
CA PHE A 10 4.10 -16.22 6.42
C PHE A 10 4.09 -14.78 5.90
N VAL A 11 3.49 -13.84 6.66
CA VAL A 11 3.41 -12.43 6.26
C VAL A 11 4.79 -11.79 6.20
N ARG A 12 5.63 -12.05 7.21
CA ARG A 12 7.00 -11.50 7.27
C ARG A 12 7.83 -11.95 6.09
N HIS A 13 7.78 -13.25 5.74
CA HIS A 13 8.53 -13.76 4.61
C HIS A 13 8.09 -13.14 3.28
N ALA A 14 6.79 -12.91 3.07
CA ALA A 14 6.29 -12.24 1.88
C ALA A 14 6.80 -10.79 1.76
N LEU A 15 6.86 -10.06 2.88
CA LEU A 15 7.42 -8.69 2.91
C LEU A 15 8.94 -8.69 2.66
N ASP A 16 9.66 -9.70 3.15
CA ASP A 16 11.09 -9.87 2.86
C ASP A 16 11.35 -10.11 1.37
N ILE A 17 10.51 -10.91 0.69
CA ILE A 17 10.58 -11.10 -0.77
C ILE A 17 10.34 -9.76 -1.47
N ALA A 18 9.27 -9.04 -1.11
CA ALA A 18 8.94 -7.75 -1.72
C ALA A 18 10.08 -6.74 -1.57
N LYS A 19 10.73 -6.69 -0.40
CA LYS A 19 11.90 -5.83 -0.14
C LYS A 19 13.10 -6.15 -1.04
N ASN A 20 13.31 -7.42 -1.39
CA ASN A 20 14.44 -7.85 -2.21
C ASN A 20 14.18 -7.77 -3.73
N GLU A 21 12.92 -7.81 -4.16
CA GLU A 21 12.51 -7.79 -5.58
C GLU A 21 11.95 -6.43 -6.05
N ASP A 22 12.27 -5.33 -5.37
CA ASP A 22 11.83 -3.96 -5.71
C ASP A 22 10.30 -3.74 -5.66
N GLY A 23 9.53 -4.73 -5.18
CA GLY A 23 8.07 -4.66 -5.02
C GLY A 23 7.26 -4.36 -6.29
N ARG A 24 7.90 -4.31 -7.46
CA ARG A 24 7.33 -3.75 -8.70
C ARG A 24 6.14 -4.56 -9.24
N TRP A 25 6.06 -5.83 -8.88
CA TRP A 25 4.94 -6.72 -9.21
C TRP A 25 3.68 -6.39 -8.39
N ILE A 26 3.83 -5.79 -7.20
CA ILE A 26 2.72 -5.35 -6.33
C ILE A 26 2.37 -3.87 -6.59
N ALA A 27 3.39 -3.02 -6.78
CA ALA A 27 3.24 -1.57 -6.94
C ALA A 27 3.40 -1.12 -8.41
N ASN A 28 2.84 -1.87 -9.35
CA ASN A 28 3.03 -1.58 -10.78
C ASN A 28 2.26 -0.32 -11.20
N GLN A 29 2.98 0.72 -11.63
CA GLN A 29 2.38 1.96 -12.14
C GLN A 29 1.38 1.73 -13.30
N SER A 30 1.48 0.63 -14.05
CA SER A 30 0.50 0.31 -15.09
C SER A 30 -0.91 0.08 -14.55
N CYS A 31 -1.03 -0.48 -13.34
CA CYS A 31 -2.29 -0.60 -12.60
C CYS A 31 -2.86 0.77 -12.20
N PHE A 32 -1.94 1.73 -12.06
CA PHE A 32 -2.11 3.17 -11.97
C PHE A 32 -2.80 3.80 -13.18
N ASN A 33 -2.56 3.33 -14.40
CA ASN A 33 -2.64 4.19 -15.60
C ASN A 33 -4.01 4.31 -16.28
N GLY A 34 -5.05 3.65 -15.76
CA GLY A 34 -6.40 3.67 -16.33
C GLY A 34 -7.15 4.99 -16.16
N ALA A 35 -8.40 5.01 -16.66
CA ALA A 35 -9.31 6.12 -16.46
C ALA A 35 -9.69 6.26 -14.96
N SER A 36 -9.99 7.48 -14.51
CA SER A 36 -10.21 7.77 -13.08
C SER A 36 -11.42 7.06 -12.48
N ASP A 37 -12.41 6.73 -13.30
CA ASP A 37 -13.63 5.99 -12.94
C ASP A 37 -13.47 4.47 -13.06
N SER A 38 -12.36 3.99 -13.60
CA SER A 38 -12.06 2.57 -13.69
C SER A 38 -11.89 1.96 -12.30
N GLU A 39 -12.45 0.77 -12.12
CA GLU A 39 -12.35 0.01 -10.87
C GLU A 39 -10.88 -0.31 -10.55
N LEU A 40 -10.53 -0.18 -9.27
CA LEU A 40 -9.22 -0.56 -8.79
C LEU A 40 -9.14 -2.08 -8.65
N GLN A 41 -8.14 -2.69 -9.28
CA GLN A 41 -7.96 -4.14 -9.19
C GLN A 41 -7.79 -4.58 -7.73
N PRO A 42 -8.43 -5.67 -7.28
CA PRO A 42 -8.39 -6.07 -5.87
C PRO A 42 -6.99 -6.27 -5.28
N ALA A 43 -6.06 -6.85 -6.06
CA ALA A 43 -4.67 -7.03 -5.61
C ALA A 43 -3.95 -5.69 -5.40
N VAL A 44 -4.23 -4.71 -6.27
CA VAL A 44 -3.67 -3.34 -6.19
C VAL A 44 -4.30 -2.58 -5.03
N HIS A 45 -5.59 -2.82 -4.76
CA HIS A 45 -6.27 -2.26 -3.60
C HIS A 45 -5.68 -2.78 -2.28
N ALA A 46 -5.45 -4.09 -2.18
CA ALA A 46 -4.80 -4.70 -1.03
C ALA A 46 -3.37 -4.16 -0.82
N ALA A 47 -2.63 -3.96 -1.92
CA ALA A 47 -1.32 -3.31 -1.89
C ALA A 47 -1.40 -1.88 -1.36
N LEU A 48 -2.32 -1.07 -1.88
CA LEU A 48 -2.54 0.31 -1.43
C LEU A 48 -2.85 0.37 0.07
N VAL A 49 -3.78 -0.45 0.55
CA VAL A 49 -4.16 -0.50 1.98
C VAL A 49 -2.97 -0.92 2.84
N THR A 50 -2.20 -1.90 2.39
CA THR A 50 -0.99 -2.35 3.11
C THR A 50 0.05 -1.23 3.20
N SER A 51 0.34 -0.56 2.08
CA SER A 51 1.28 0.56 2.03
C SER A 51 0.85 1.72 2.93
N VAL A 52 -0.44 2.10 2.90
CA VAL A 52 -0.98 3.14 3.77
C VAL A 52 -0.87 2.74 5.24
N SER A 53 -1.15 1.49 5.59
CA SER A 53 -1.01 0.99 6.96
C SER A 53 0.44 1.07 7.45
N ILE A 54 1.42 0.74 6.59
CA ILE A 54 2.85 0.87 6.90
C ILE A 54 3.21 2.34 7.16
N TYR A 55 2.77 3.27 6.31
CA TYR A 55 3.07 4.70 6.50
C TYR A 55 2.39 5.28 7.74
N VAL A 56 1.14 4.90 8.01
CA VAL A 56 0.43 5.28 9.23
C VAL A 56 1.19 4.84 10.47
N GLU A 57 1.64 3.59 10.52
CA GLU A 57 2.42 3.09 11.65
C GLU A 57 3.80 3.75 11.75
N ARG A 58 4.48 3.94 10.62
CA ARG A 58 5.83 4.52 10.53
C ARG A 58 5.88 5.99 10.95
N TYR A 59 4.91 6.78 10.50
CA TYR A 59 4.86 8.23 10.72
C TYR A 59 3.83 8.66 11.76
N LYS A 60 3.13 7.71 12.39
CA LYS A 60 2.09 7.95 13.40
C LYS A 60 1.00 8.88 12.88
N TRP A 61 0.58 8.69 11.63
CA TRP A 61 -0.56 9.39 11.05
C TRP A 61 -1.89 8.87 11.65
N ASP A 62 -2.98 9.57 11.41
CA ASP A 62 -4.31 9.15 11.85
C ASP A 62 -4.73 7.85 11.13
N GLU A 63 -5.24 6.87 11.88
CA GLU A 63 -5.80 5.62 11.34
C GLU A 63 -6.98 5.85 10.38
N ALA A 64 -7.60 7.03 10.39
CA ALA A 64 -8.56 7.45 9.38
C ALA A 64 -8.00 7.34 7.95
N GLU A 65 -6.68 7.40 7.77
CA GLU A 65 -6.04 7.21 6.48
C GLU A 65 -6.16 5.77 5.95
N ILE A 66 -6.13 4.77 6.84
CA ILE A 66 -6.37 3.37 6.48
C ILE A 66 -7.82 3.19 6.03
N ARG A 67 -8.78 3.84 6.71
CA ARG A 67 -10.20 3.82 6.30
C ARG A 67 -10.40 4.40 4.91
N LYS A 68 -9.78 5.54 4.60
CA LYS A 68 -9.83 6.14 3.25
C LYS A 68 -9.23 5.23 2.18
N ALA A 69 -8.16 4.49 2.51
CA ALA A 69 -7.59 3.49 1.60
C ALA A 69 -8.56 2.33 1.34
N LEU A 70 -9.22 1.81 2.38
CA LEU A 70 -10.23 0.75 2.27
C LEU A 70 -11.45 1.19 1.43
N GLU A 71 -11.81 2.47 1.46
CA GLU A 71 -12.94 3.03 0.72
C GLU A 71 -12.62 3.38 -0.74
N ALA A 72 -11.35 3.40 -1.14
CA ALA A 72 -10.93 3.71 -2.51
C ALA A 72 -11.28 2.56 -3.48
N LYS A 73 -12.33 2.76 -4.30
CA LYS A 73 -12.84 1.77 -5.26
C LYS A 73 -12.36 2.00 -6.68
N THR A 74 -11.93 3.22 -7.02
CA THR A 74 -11.49 3.56 -8.37
C THR A 74 -10.02 3.98 -8.40
N ILE A 75 -9.42 3.89 -9.60
CA ILE A 75 -8.05 4.36 -9.87
C ILE A 75 -7.90 5.84 -9.50
N GLY A 76 -8.88 6.68 -9.82
CA GLY A 76 -8.85 8.11 -9.48
C GLY A 76 -8.83 8.36 -7.98
N GLN A 77 -9.62 7.62 -7.20
CA GLN A 77 -9.63 7.72 -5.73
C GLN A 77 -8.29 7.28 -5.13
N ALA A 78 -7.72 6.18 -5.63
CA ALA A 78 -6.42 5.70 -5.20
C ALA A 78 -5.31 6.73 -5.46
N ARG A 79 -5.25 7.28 -6.69
CA ARG A 79 -4.29 8.33 -7.06
C ARG A 79 -4.42 9.57 -6.16
N ALA A 80 -5.65 10.08 -5.99
CA ALA A 80 -5.89 11.26 -5.15
C ALA A 80 -5.43 11.05 -3.69
N LEU A 81 -5.60 9.82 -3.17
CA LEU A 81 -5.09 9.46 -1.85
C LEU A 81 -3.56 9.46 -1.82
N VAL A 82 -2.92 8.80 -2.79
CA VAL A 82 -1.45 8.71 -2.92
C VAL A 82 -0.83 10.10 -3.07
N ASP A 83 -1.38 10.96 -3.94
CA ASP A 83 -0.87 12.31 -4.17
C ASP A 83 -0.89 13.15 -2.88
N ARG A 84 -1.99 13.06 -2.11
CA ARG A 84 -2.09 13.77 -0.82
C ARG A 84 -1.11 13.24 0.22
N LEU A 85 -0.98 11.92 0.35
CA LEU A 85 -0.13 11.30 1.37
C LEU A 85 1.36 11.42 1.04
N SER A 86 1.73 11.30 -0.24
CA SER A 86 3.12 11.40 -0.70
C SER A 86 3.75 12.75 -0.35
N GLY A 87 2.98 13.84 -0.41
CA GLY A 87 3.43 15.17 0.03
C GLY A 87 3.75 15.27 1.54
N SER A 88 3.29 14.30 2.34
CA SER A 88 3.52 14.24 3.79
C SER A 88 4.69 13.32 4.17
N ILE A 89 5.27 12.60 3.20
CA ILE A 89 6.43 11.73 3.41
C ILE A 89 7.70 12.60 3.48
N PRO A 90 8.54 12.48 4.52
CA PRO A 90 9.81 13.20 4.58
C PRO A 90 10.70 12.90 3.37
N ARG A 91 11.36 13.92 2.81
CA ARG A 91 12.15 13.83 1.57
C ARG A 91 13.28 12.77 1.57
N GLY A 92 13.73 12.32 2.74
CA GLY A 92 14.72 11.25 2.88
C GLY A 92 14.16 9.84 2.64
N ASP A 93 12.84 9.67 2.80
CA ASP A 93 12.16 8.36 2.68
C ASP A 93 11.40 8.23 1.35
N ALA A 94 11.24 9.33 0.59
CA ALA A 94 10.47 9.37 -0.66
C ALA A 94 11.25 8.88 -1.91
N GLN A 95 12.50 8.43 -1.76
CA GLN A 95 13.40 8.02 -2.86
C GLN A 95 13.67 6.51 -2.91
N GLY A 96 12.84 5.70 -2.22
CA GLY A 96 12.90 4.24 -2.27
C GLY A 96 12.27 3.67 -3.53
#